data_AF-A0A7L4PJ68-F1
#
_entry.id   AF-A0A7L4PJ68-F1
#
_cell.length_a   1.000
_cell.length_b   1.000
_cell.length_c   1.000
_cell.angle_alpha   90.00
_cell.angle_beta   90.00
_cell.angle_gamma   90.00
#
_symmetry.space_group_name_H-M   'P 1'
#
loop_
_entity.id
_entity.type
_entity.pdbx_description
1 polymer ?
#
loop_
_entity_poly.entity_id
_entity_poly.type
_entity_poly.pdbx_seq_one_letter_code
_entity_poly.pdbx_strand_id
1 'polypeptide(L)' 'PKNSLHKVETIIKEMKEGTREQALFWINIPIGPENQKQKVMIEYYALRSKDGKYLGCLESSQNISEIQSLEGEKRLLD' A
#
# COMPACT_ATOMS: atom_id res chain seq x y z
N PRO A 1 0.32 -1.77 15.00
CA PRO A 1 -0.29 -2.90 15.74
C PRO A 1 0.49 -4.20 15.50
N LYS A 2 0.89 -4.92 16.56
CA LYS A 2 1.68 -6.17 16.46
C LYS A 2 1.00 -7.25 15.59
N ASN A 3 -0.33 -7.21 15.48
CA ASN A 3 -1.13 -8.21 14.76
C ASN A 3 -0.92 -8.22 13.23
N SER A 4 -0.37 -7.16 12.64
CA SER A 4 -0.15 -7.10 11.18
C SER A 4 1.25 -7.50 10.75
N LEU A 5 2.22 -7.54 11.67
CA LEU A 5 3.62 -7.83 11.34
C LEU A 5 3.77 -9.21 10.69
N HIS A 6 3.13 -10.23 11.27
CA HIS A 6 3.19 -11.59 10.73
C HIS A 6 2.61 -11.70 9.32
N LYS A 7 1.57 -10.92 9.00
CA LYS A 7 0.98 -10.90 7.65
C LYS A 7 1.90 -10.24 6.63
N VAL A 8 2.58 -9.16 7.03
CA VAL A 8 3.60 -8.49 6.20
C VAL A 8 4.78 -9.43 5.95
N GLU A 9 5.26 -10.13 6.98
CA GLU A 9 6.34 -11.12 6.83
C GLU A 9 5.97 -12.22 5.82
N THR A 10 4.73 -12.74 5.86
CA THR A 10 4.24 -13.71 4.89
C THR A 10 4.22 -13.14 3.47
N ILE A 11 3.72 -11.91 3.27
CA ILE A 11 3.71 -11.25 1.96
C ILE A 11 5.14 -11.13 1.41
N ILE A 12 6.08 -10.65 2.23
CA ILE A 12 7.49 -10.50 1.83
C ILE A 12 8.14 -11.85 1.53
N LYS A 13 7.80 -12.90 2.28
CA LYS A 13 8.27 -14.26 2.01
C LYS A 13 7.76 -14.77 0.65
N GLU A 14 6.46 -14.66 0.40
CA GLU A 14 5.84 -15.08 -0.87
C GLU A 14 6.43 -14.31 -2.07
N MET A 15 6.74 -13.02 -1.89
CA MET A 15 7.40 -12.21 -2.91
C MET A 15 8.83 -12.68 -3.21
N LYS A 16 9.60 -13.01 -2.17
CA LYS A 16 10.94 -13.61 -2.31
C LYS A 16 10.89 -14.97 -3.03
N GLU A 17 9.88 -15.78 -2.72
CA GLU A 17 9.67 -17.12 -3.30
C GLU A 17 9.11 -17.08 -4.73
N GLY A 18 8.60 -15.94 -5.18
CA GLY A 18 8.00 -15.82 -6.52
C GLY A 18 6.56 -16.30 -6.60
N THR A 19 5.90 -16.51 -5.47
CA THR A 19 4.49 -16.94 -5.40
C THR A 19 3.53 -15.76 -5.31
N ARG A 20 4.04 -14.54 -5.11
CA ARG A 20 3.27 -13.29 -5.11
C ARG A 20 4.06 -12.15 -5.75
N GLU A 21 3.42 -11.42 -6.67
CA GLU A 21 4.01 -10.21 -7.26
C GLU A 21 3.50 -8.92 -6.63
N GLN A 22 2.25 -8.91 -6.14
CA GLN A 22 1.63 -7.73 -5.54
C GLN A 22 0.75 -8.10 -4.33
N ALA A 23 0.67 -7.19 -3.36
CA ALA A 23 -0.38 -7.17 -2.35
C ALA A 23 -0.94 -5.76 -2.22
N LEU A 24 -2.26 -5.62 -2.10
CA LEU A 24 -2.96 -4.36 -1.90
C LEU A 24 -3.96 -4.52 -0.77
N PHE A 25 -3.95 -3.61 0.18
CA PHE A 25 -4.96 -3.53 1.23
C PHE A 25 -5.11 -2.10 1.73
N TRP A 26 -6.13 -1.86 2.55
CA TRP A 26 -6.35 -0.56 3.17
C TRP A 26 -6.75 -0.73 4.64
N ILE A 27 -6.35 0.24 5.45
CA ILE A 27 -6.65 0.27 6.87
C ILE A 27 -7.04 1.68 7.31
N ASN A 28 -7.86 1.77 8.36
CA ASN A 28 -8.19 3.03 9.00
C ASN A 28 -7.18 3.29 10.13
N ILE A 29 -6.38 4.35 10.01
CA ILE A 29 -5.34 4.72 10.98
C ILE A 29 -5.66 6.09 11.57
N PRO A 30 -5.57 6.30 12.91
CA PRO A 30 -5.81 7.61 13.53
C PRO A 30 -4.62 8.55 13.31
N ILE A 31 -4.46 9.04 12.08
CA ILE A 31 -3.39 9.99 11.68
C ILE A 31 -3.95 11.36 11.28
N GLY A 32 -5.28 11.54 11.28
CA GLY A 32 -5.91 12.81 10.97
C GLY A 32 -5.90 13.77 12.17
N PRO A 33 -6.37 15.02 11.97
CA PRO A 33 -6.60 15.96 13.05
C PRO A 33 -7.46 15.33 14.15
N GLU A 34 -7.16 15.63 15.41
CA GLU A 34 -7.88 15.11 16.57
C GLU A 34 -7.98 13.57 16.63
N ASN A 35 -6.97 12.86 16.14
CA ASN A 35 -6.94 11.39 16.02
C ASN A 35 -8.08 10.81 15.16
N GLN A 36 -8.63 11.58 14.22
CA GLN A 36 -9.59 11.07 13.27
C GLN A 36 -8.97 9.92 12.44
N LYS A 37 -9.75 8.85 12.27
CA LYS A 37 -9.39 7.74 11.39
C LYS A 37 -9.34 8.21 9.93
N GLN A 38 -8.19 8.04 9.31
CA GLN A 38 -7.97 8.26 7.89
C GLN A 38 -7.77 6.92 7.21
N LYS A 39 -8.24 6.77 5.96
CA LYS A 39 -8.04 5.54 5.20
C LYS A 39 -6.71 5.59 4.48
N VAL A 40 -5.82 4.66 4.83
CA VAL A 40 -4.53 4.49 4.18
C VAL A 40 -4.60 3.25 3.31
N MET A 41 -4.32 3.42 2.03
CA MET A 41 -4.09 2.35 1.07
C MET A 41 -2.60 1.98 1.09
N ILE A 42 -2.30 0.69 1.15
CA ILE A 42 -0.94 0.15 1.25
C ILE A 42 -0.77 -0.90 0.15
N GLU A 43 0.28 -0.74 -0.63
CA GLU A 43 0.62 -1.59 -1.75
C GLU A 43 2.05 -2.09 -1.63
N TYR A 44 2.23 -3.39 -1.83
CA TYR A 44 3.52 -4.03 -1.93
C TYR A 44 3.73 -4.57 -3.34
N TYR A 45 4.90 -4.33 -3.90
CA TYR A 45 5.31 -4.83 -5.21
C TYR A 45 6.64 -5.57 -5.10
N ALA A 46 6.68 -6.81 -5.58
CA ALA A 46 7.93 -7.54 -5.75
C ALA A 46 8.74 -6.87 -6.87
N LEU A 47 9.92 -6.36 -6.52
CA LEU A 47 10.85 -5.81 -7.50
C LEU A 47 11.74 -6.94 -8.01
N ARG A 48 11.79 -7.10 -9.33
CA ARG A 48 12.65 -8.06 -10.01
C ARG A 48 13.51 -7.37 -11.05
N SER A 49 14.71 -7.87 -11.26
CA SER A 49 15.54 -7.48 -12.39
C SER A 49 14.99 -8.08 -13.69
N LYS A 50 15.58 -7.68 -14.84
CA LYS A 50 15.16 -8.17 -16.17
C LYS A 50 15.28 -9.69 -16.32
N ASP A 51 16.21 -10.30 -15.61
CA ASP A 51 16.45 -11.75 -15.53
C ASP A 51 15.57 -12.46 -14.48
N GLY A 52 14.60 -11.77 -13.87
CA GLY A 52 13.64 -12.36 -12.93
C GLY A 52 14.14 -12.52 -11.50
N LYS A 53 15.40 -12.16 -11.22
CA LYS A 53 15.96 -12.19 -9.87
C LYS A 53 15.25 -11.19 -8.96
N TYR A 54 14.80 -11.66 -7.81
CA TYR A 54 14.20 -10.80 -6.78
C TYR A 54 15.22 -9.79 -6.25
N LEU A 55 14.88 -8.51 -6.34
CA LEU A 55 15.69 -7.37 -5.90
C LEU A 55 15.25 -6.82 -4.55
N GLY A 56 13.97 -6.99 -4.19
CA GLY A 56 13.40 -6.42 -3.00
C GLY A 56 11.90 -6.19 -3.15
N CYS A 57 11.33 -5.42 -2.23
CA CYS A 57 9.92 -5.04 -2.26
C CYS A 57 9.80 -3.53 -2.20
N LEU A 58 8.96 -2.95 -3.06
CA LEU A 58 8.50 -1.58 -2.93
C LEU A 58 7.23 -1.58 -2.08
N GLU A 59 7.20 -0.78 -1.02
CA GLU A 59 5.99 -0.46 -0.29
C GLU A 59 5.56 0.97 -0.65
N SER A 60 4.30 1.13 -1.06
CA SER A 60 3.66 2.42 -1.24
C SER A 60 2.51 2.54 -0.24
N SER A 61 2.48 3.63 0.51
CA SER A 61 1.39 3.94 1.46
C SER A 61 0.83 5.32 1.13
N GLN A 62 -0.48 5.40 0.87
CA GLN A 62 -1.16 6.64 0.51
C GLN A 62 -2.38 6.86 1.39
N ASN A 63 -2.51 8.04 2.00
CA ASN A 63 -3.78 8.47 2.57
C ASN A 63 -4.74 8.77 1.41
N ILE A 64 -5.79 7.95 1.29
CA ILE A 64 -6.79 8.07 0.23
C ILE A 64 -8.10 8.69 0.73
N SER A 65 -8.19 9.13 2.00
CA SER A 65 -9.42 9.73 2.54
C SER A 65 -9.94 10.88 1.67
N GLU A 66 -9.06 11.81 1.30
CA GLU A 66 -9.43 12.95 0.45
C GLU A 66 -9.80 12.48 -0.96
N ILE A 67 -9.06 11.51 -1.50
CA ILE A 67 -9.35 10.91 -2.81
C ILE A 67 -10.75 10.27 -2.81
N GLN A 68 -11.15 9.59 -1.73
CA GLN A 68 -12.50 9.02 -1.59
C GLN A 68 -13.60 10.07 -1.49
N SER A 69 -13.27 11.32 -1.12
CA SER A 69 -14.23 12.43 -1.01
C SER A 69 -14.38 13.23 -2.31
N LEU A 70 -13.55 12.96 -3.32
CA LEU A 70 -13.65 13.64 -4.60
C LEU A 70 -14.94 13.23 -5.31
N GLU A 71 -15.68 14.22 -5.80
CA GLU A 71 -16.86 14.06 -6.63
C GLU A 71 -16.72 14.96 -7.88
N GLY A 72 -17.47 14.64 -8.93
CA GLY A 72 -17.43 15.41 -10.19
C GLY A 72 -16.09 15.32 -10.92
N GLU A 73 -15.68 16.42 -11.56
CA GLU A 73 -14.42 16.52 -12.30
C GLU A 73 -13.69 17.81 -11.93
N LYS A 74 -12.35 17.76 -11.88
CA LYS A 74 -11.47 18.94 -11.79
C LYS A 74 -10.50 18.89 -12.96
N ARG A 75 -10.60 19.87 -13.86
CA ARG A 75 -9.78 19.94 -15.08
C ARG A 75 -8.50 20.74 -14.83
N LEU A 76 -7.50 20.51 -15.68
CA LEU A 76 -6.23 21.22 -15.64
C LEU A 76 -6.44 22.67 -16.11
N LEU A 77 -5.96 23.64 -15.33
CA LEU A 77 -6.01 25.08 -15.61
C LEU A 77 -7.44 25.63 -15.73
N ASP A 78 -7.98 26.02 -14.58
CA ASP A 78 -8.76 27.27 -14.48
C ASP A 78 -7.85 28.32 -13.82
#